data_AF-A0A4Q6BJY8-F1
#
_entry.id   AF-A0A4Q6BJY8-F1
#
_cell.length_a   1.000
_cell.length_b   1.000
_cell.length_c   1.000
_cell.angle_alpha   90.00
_cell.angle_beta   90.00
_cell.angle_gamma   90.00
#
_symmetry.space_group_name_H-M   'P 1'
#
loop_
_entity.id
_entity.type
_entity.pdbx_description
1 polymer ?
#
loop_
_entity_poly.entity_id
_entity_poly.type
_entity_poly.pdbx_seq_one_letter_code
_entity_poly.pdbx_strand_id
1 'polypeptide(L)'
;MNQSFNISLVAISVVLGGCISPEGWTQSDWSKQELVAWYNKYEPTNSNLTKFGYAGSDDRFHYFVTRPVDSFFTPRIPRSELAILDERSRSDLGRRLYFYRVDPSHNFRKISED
;
A
#
# COMPACT_ATOMS: atom_id res chain seq x y z
N MET A 1 -4.54 55.68 -6.92
CA MET A 1 -4.34 54.80 -8.08
C MET A 1 -3.89 53.44 -7.58
N ASN A 2 -4.72 52.43 -7.83
CA ASN A 2 -4.48 50.99 -8.04
C ASN A 2 -3.61 50.22 -7.04
N GLN A 3 -3.89 48.98 -6.61
CA GLN A 3 -5.01 48.05 -6.69
C GLN A 3 -4.62 46.92 -5.71
N SER A 4 -5.59 46.36 -5.00
CA SER A 4 -5.46 45.21 -4.11
C SER A 4 -5.05 43.94 -4.87
N PHE A 5 -4.23 43.06 -4.27
CA PHE A 5 -4.27 41.62 -4.58
C PHE A 5 -4.18 40.76 -3.32
N ASN A 6 -5.23 39.96 -3.18
CA ASN A 6 -5.53 39.01 -2.12
C ASN A 6 -4.77 37.68 -2.29
N ILE A 7 -4.91 36.85 -1.26
CA ILE A 7 -4.98 35.37 -1.23
C ILE A 7 -3.80 34.74 -0.46
N SER A 8 -3.94 34.69 0.87
CA SER A 8 -3.29 33.66 1.69
C SER A 8 -3.88 32.30 1.31
N LEU A 9 -3.10 31.48 0.63
CA LEU A 9 -3.49 30.14 0.18
C LEU A 9 -3.50 29.20 1.40
N VAL A 10 -4.67 29.04 2.03
CA VAL A 10 -4.89 28.00 3.04
C VAL A 10 -4.96 26.66 2.30
N ALA A 11 -3.89 25.88 2.35
CA ALA A 11 -3.89 24.50 1.90
C ALA A 11 -4.67 23.64 2.93
N ILE A 12 -6.00 23.63 2.81
CA ILE A 12 -6.85 22.67 3.51
C ILE A 12 -6.67 21.34 2.78
N SER A 13 -5.76 20.50 3.27
CA SER A 13 -5.70 19.10 2.89
C SER A 13 -6.96 18.42 3.40
N VAL A 14 -7.98 18.35 2.54
CA VAL A 14 -9.15 17.50 2.74
C VAL A 14 -8.66 16.06 2.69
N VAL A 15 -8.40 15.48 3.86
CA VAL A 15 -8.31 14.04 4.02
C VAL A 15 -9.72 13.52 3.77
N LEU A 16 -10.00 13.14 2.52
CA LEU A 16 -11.17 12.36 2.19
C LEU A 16 -11.03 11.05 2.94
N GLY A 17 -11.61 10.99 4.14
CA GLY A 17 -11.88 9.76 4.85
C GLY A 17 -12.89 8.98 4.03
N GLY A 18 -12.39 8.23 3.04
CA GLY A 18 -13.16 7.22 2.35
C GLY A 18 -13.69 6.25 3.40
N CYS A 19 -15.00 6.10 3.46
CA CYS A 19 -15.65 5.08 4.26
C CYS A 19 -15.03 3.72 3.91
N ILE A 20 -14.22 3.17 4.81
CA ILE A 20 -13.69 1.82 4.67
C ILE A 20 -14.88 0.89 4.85
N SER A 21 -15.49 0.48 3.74
CA SER A 21 -16.52 -0.55 3.73
C SER A 21 -16.01 -1.80 4.47
N PRO A 22 -16.89 -2.55 5.16
CA PRO A 22 -16.53 -3.81 5.81
C PRO A 22 -16.00 -4.88 4.85
N GLU A 23 -15.97 -4.58 3.55
CA GLU A 23 -15.52 -5.38 2.42
C GLU A 23 -14.04 -5.16 2.05
N GLY A 24 -13.20 -4.64 2.95
CA GLY A 24 -11.79 -4.25 2.70
C GLY A 24 -10.84 -5.36 2.19
N TRP A 25 -11.35 -6.54 1.84
CA TRP A 25 -10.63 -7.65 1.23
C TRP A 25 -10.76 -7.71 -0.30
N THR A 26 -11.71 -6.99 -0.90
CA THR A 26 -12.01 -7.03 -2.34
C THR A 26 -11.41 -5.88 -3.14
N GLN A 27 -11.02 -4.79 -2.48
CA GLN A 27 -10.32 -3.68 -3.13
C GLN A 27 -8.88 -4.10 -3.47
N SER A 28 -8.48 -3.96 -4.73
CA SER A 28 -7.12 -4.24 -5.18
C SER A 28 -6.25 -2.99 -5.24
N ASP A 29 -6.80 -1.82 -5.58
CA ASP A 29 -6.07 -0.56 -5.72
C ASP A 29 -6.12 0.21 -4.41
N TRP A 30 -4.97 0.47 -3.80
CA TRP A 30 -4.87 1.17 -2.53
C TRP A 30 -3.93 2.36 -2.67
N SER A 31 -4.28 3.49 -2.04
CA SER A 31 -3.23 4.45 -1.69
C SER A 31 -2.31 3.84 -0.64
N LYS A 32 -1.09 4.38 -0.57
CA LYS A 32 -0.12 3.99 0.47
C LYS A 32 -0.71 4.15 1.87
N GLN A 33 -1.40 5.26 2.12
CA GLN A 33 -1.94 5.57 3.45
C GLN A 33 -3.07 4.63 3.85
N GLU A 34 -3.99 4.34 2.93
CA GLU A 34 -5.10 3.40 3.18
C GLU A 34 -4.57 2.01 3.51
N LEU A 35 -3.57 1.51 2.77
CA LEU A 35 -3.05 0.16 2.99
C LEU A 35 -2.32 0.06 4.34
N VAL A 36 -1.61 1.11 4.74
CA VAL A 36 -0.97 1.19 6.07
C VAL A 36 -2.01 1.24 7.19
N ALA A 37 -3.06 2.05 7.03
CA ALA A 37 -4.14 2.15 8.02
C ALA A 37 -4.86 0.81 8.19
N TRP A 38 -5.14 0.14 7.07
CA TRP A 38 -5.70 -1.21 7.05
C TRP A 38 -4.77 -2.21 7.75
N TYR A 39 -3.48 -2.22 7.42
CA TYR A 39 -2.51 -3.13 8.03
C TYR A 39 -2.45 -2.96 9.55
N ASN A 40 -2.28 -1.72 10.02
CA ASN A 40 -2.19 -1.40 11.45
C ASN A 40 -3.46 -1.76 12.24
N LYS A 41 -4.63 -1.70 11.59
CA LYS A 41 -5.90 -2.08 12.20
C LYS A 41 -6.00 -3.58 12.46
N TYR A 42 -5.53 -4.40 11.51
CA TYR A 42 -5.77 -5.84 11.54
C TYR A 42 -4.59 -6.68 12.03
N GLU A 43 -3.34 -6.22 11.83
CA GLU A 43 -2.12 -6.96 12.22
C GLU A 43 -2.13 -7.42 13.70
N PRO A 44 -2.52 -6.59 14.69
CA PRO A 44 -2.50 -7.00 16.10
C PRO A 44 -3.43 -8.18 16.44
N THR A 45 -4.40 -8.43 15.57
CA THR A 45 -5.41 -9.50 15.74
C THR A 45 -5.27 -10.61 14.71
N ASN A 46 -4.35 -10.48 13.75
CA ASN A 46 -4.12 -11.44 12.69
C ASN A 46 -2.63 -11.58 12.38
N SER A 47 -1.98 -12.53 13.07
CA SER A 47 -0.55 -12.81 12.92
C SER A 47 -0.14 -13.24 11.51
N ASN A 48 -1.06 -13.69 10.66
CA ASN A 48 -0.74 -13.98 9.26
C ASN A 48 -0.38 -12.72 8.47
N LEU A 49 -0.82 -11.54 8.91
CA LEU A 49 -0.48 -10.28 8.25
C LEU A 49 1.01 -9.93 8.37
N THR A 50 1.73 -10.47 9.35
CA THR A 50 3.20 -10.36 9.40
C THR A 50 3.89 -11.00 8.18
N LYS A 51 3.17 -11.86 7.43
CA LYS A 51 3.58 -12.41 6.14
C LYS A 51 3.05 -11.54 5.00
N PHE A 52 3.45 -10.27 5.00
CA PHE A 52 3.11 -9.32 3.94
C PHE A 52 4.23 -9.29 2.90
N GLY A 53 3.99 -9.90 1.74
CA GLY A 53 4.98 -10.10 0.69
C GLY A 53 4.94 -9.00 -0.38
N TYR A 54 6.11 -8.53 -0.81
CA TYR A 54 6.25 -7.70 -2.00
C TYR A 54 6.40 -8.57 -3.25
N ALA A 55 5.45 -8.44 -4.19
CA ALA A 55 5.31 -9.27 -5.38
C ALA A 55 5.94 -8.65 -6.65
N GLY A 56 6.65 -7.55 -6.50
CA GLY A 56 7.29 -6.85 -7.61
C GLY A 56 6.49 -5.65 -8.09
N SER A 57 6.89 -5.10 -9.24
CA SER A 57 6.34 -3.86 -9.78
C SER A 57 6.26 -3.90 -11.30
N ASP A 58 5.37 -3.08 -11.83
CA ASP A 58 5.31 -2.72 -13.24
C ASP A 58 5.40 -1.18 -13.39
N ASP A 59 5.05 -0.67 -14.56
CA ASP A 59 5.12 0.77 -14.86
C ASP A 59 4.12 1.60 -14.03
N ARG A 60 3.12 0.97 -13.43
CA ARG A 60 1.99 1.64 -12.78
C ARG A 60 1.93 1.40 -11.28
N PHE A 61 2.31 0.22 -10.81
CA PHE A 61 2.05 -0.20 -9.44
C PHE A 61 3.19 -1.01 -8.79
N HIS A 62 3.25 -0.91 -7.47
CA HIS A 62 3.86 -1.89 -6.60
C HIS A 62 2.81 -2.90 -6.16
N TYR A 63 3.11 -4.20 -6.30
CA TYR A 63 2.21 -5.29 -5.96
C TYR A 63 2.62 -5.96 -4.67
N PHE A 64 1.62 -6.33 -3.88
CA PHE A 64 1.82 -7.06 -2.63
C PHE A 64 0.87 -8.25 -2.56
N VAL A 65 1.19 -9.18 -1.66
CA VAL A 65 0.37 -10.34 -1.38
C VAL A 65 0.45 -10.71 0.09
N THR A 66 -0.67 -11.08 0.67
CA THR A 66 -0.72 -11.71 1.98
C THR A 66 -1.89 -12.70 2.02
N ARG A 67 -1.88 -13.62 2.99
CA ARG A 67 -2.93 -14.61 3.20
C ARG A 67 -3.45 -14.51 4.64
N PRO A 68 -4.27 -13.49 4.93
CA PRO A 68 -4.75 -13.19 6.28
C PRO A 68 -5.76 -14.22 6.79
N VAL A 69 -6.58 -14.74 5.88
CA VAL A 69 -7.54 -15.82 6.10
C VAL A 69 -7.29 -16.90 5.03
N ASP A 70 -8.22 -17.81 4.78
CA ASP A 70 -8.02 -18.85 3.77
C ASP A 70 -8.00 -18.38 2.30
N SER A 71 -8.04 -17.07 2.06
CA SER A 71 -7.97 -16.43 0.74
C SER A 71 -6.76 -15.49 0.62
N PHE A 72 -6.21 -15.37 -0.59
CA PHE A 72 -5.16 -14.41 -0.89
C PHE A 72 -5.74 -13.00 -1.01
N PHE A 73 -5.08 -12.06 -0.34
CA PHE A 73 -5.28 -10.63 -0.50
C PHE A 73 -4.10 -10.06 -1.30
N THR A 74 -4.39 -9.38 -2.41
CA THR A 74 -3.36 -8.91 -3.37
C THR A 74 -3.46 -7.40 -3.64
N PRO A 75 -3.18 -6.55 -2.64
CA PRO A 75 -3.26 -5.12 -2.82
C PRO A 75 -2.12 -4.60 -3.71
N ARG A 76 -2.38 -3.52 -4.44
CA ARG A 76 -1.39 -2.79 -5.24
C ARG A 76 -1.45 -1.30 -4.93
N ILE A 77 -0.29 -0.66 -4.86
CA ILE A 77 -0.13 0.78 -4.60
C ILE A 77 0.42 1.46 -5.87
N PRO A 78 -0.10 2.62 -6.29
CA PRO A 78 0.49 3.39 -7.38
C PRO A 78 1.99 3.62 -7.16
N ARG A 79 2.79 3.38 -8.19
CA ARG A 79 4.25 3.54 -8.15
C ARG A 79 4.69 4.96 -7.76
N SER A 80 3.85 5.96 -8.04
CA SER A 80 4.08 7.36 -7.65
C SER A 80 3.98 7.62 -6.15
N GLU A 81 3.35 6.74 -5.37
CA GLU A 81 3.10 6.96 -3.93
C GLU A 81 4.13 6.30 -3.01
N LEU A 82 4.91 5.36 -3.54
CA LEU A 82 5.80 4.54 -2.75
C LEU A 82 7.11 4.32 -3.51
N ALA A 83 8.23 4.57 -2.86
CA ALA A 83 9.54 4.21 -3.40
C ALA A 83 10.02 2.92 -2.71
N ILE A 84 10.37 1.90 -3.50
CA ILE A 84 10.93 0.64 -3.02
C ILE A 84 12.40 0.57 -3.46
N LEU A 85 13.31 0.32 -2.51
CA LEU A 85 14.76 0.35 -2.78
C LEU A 85 15.25 -0.89 -3.56
N ASP A 86 14.79 -2.09 -3.17
CA ASP A 86 15.09 -3.36 -3.86
C ASP A 86 13.92 -3.73 -4.79
N GLU A 87 13.57 -2.80 -5.67
CA GLU A 87 12.46 -3.00 -6.60
C GLU A 87 12.76 -4.11 -7.60
N ARG A 88 11.78 -4.97 -7.86
CA ARG A 88 11.90 -6.08 -8.81
C ARG A 88 10.73 -6.11 -9.77
N SER A 89 10.98 -6.41 -11.03
CA SER A 89 9.91 -6.61 -12.00
C SER A 89 9.00 -7.74 -11.55
N ARG A 90 7.68 -7.54 -11.66
CA ARG A 90 6.70 -8.58 -11.39
C ARG A 90 6.94 -9.77 -12.33
N SER A 91 6.92 -10.99 -11.79
CA SER A 91 7.07 -12.19 -12.62
C SER A 91 5.75 -12.55 -13.28
N ASP A 92 5.73 -12.60 -14.61
CA ASP A 92 4.57 -13.06 -15.39
C ASP A 92 4.33 -14.57 -15.29
N LEU A 93 5.35 -15.33 -14.88
CA LEU A 93 5.33 -16.79 -14.88
C LEU A 93 4.63 -17.41 -13.66
N GLY A 94 4.15 -16.59 -12.70
CA GLY A 94 3.39 -17.05 -11.53
C GLY A 94 4.11 -17.99 -10.56
N ARG A 95 5.40 -18.28 -10.80
CA ARG A 95 6.19 -19.25 -10.01
C ARG A 95 6.52 -18.77 -8.60
N ARG A 96 6.54 -17.46 -8.38
CA ARG A 96 6.88 -16.84 -7.09
C ARG A 96 5.80 -15.83 -6.72
N LEU A 97 5.12 -16.08 -5.59
CA LEU A 97 4.05 -15.20 -5.10
C LEU A 97 4.59 -13.85 -4.60
N TYR A 98 5.78 -13.85 -3.97
CA TYR A 98 6.49 -12.63 -3.55
C TYR A 98 8.01 -12.84 -3.44
N PHE A 99 8.77 -11.75 -3.55
CA PHE A 99 10.23 -11.73 -3.47
C PHE A 99 10.76 -11.71 -2.05
N TYR A 100 10.20 -10.86 -1.20
CA TYR A 100 10.60 -10.70 0.19
C TYR A 100 9.44 -10.14 1.01
N ARG A 101 9.55 -10.21 2.33
CA ARG A 101 8.55 -9.65 3.23
C ARG A 101 8.84 -8.19 3.51
N VAL A 102 7.77 -7.42 3.66
CA VAL A 102 7.81 -6.01 4.01
C VAL A 102 6.91 -5.72 5.19
N ASP A 103 7.20 -4.63 5.88
CA ASP A 103 6.36 -4.10 6.94
C ASP A 103 5.70 -2.79 6.48
N PRO A 104 4.39 -2.81 6.13
CA PRO A 104 3.65 -1.60 5.76
C PRO A 104 3.73 -0.50 6.80
N SER A 105 3.70 -0.83 8.10
CA SER A 105 3.72 0.16 9.19
C SER A 105 5.02 0.96 9.26
N HIS A 106 6.12 0.39 8.74
CA HIS A 106 7.44 1.02 8.66
C HIS A 106 7.80 1.38 7.22
N ASN A 107 6.89 2.04 6.50
CA ASN A 107 7.11 2.51 5.13
C ASN A 107 7.50 1.38 4.16
N PHE A 108 6.85 0.21 4.29
CA PHE A 108 7.11 -0.97 3.45
C PHE A 108 8.57 -1.43 3.50
N ARG A 109 9.24 -1.22 4.64
CA ARG A 109 10.62 -1.66 4.84
C ARG A 109 10.71 -3.19 4.74
N LYS A 110 11.70 -3.67 4.00
CA LYS A 110 12.05 -5.09 3.90
C LYS A 110 12.44 -5.65 5.28
N ILE A 111 11.84 -6.76 5.69
CA ILE A 111 12.05 -7.40 7.00
C ILE A 111 12.74 -8.76 6.92
N SER A 112 12.59 -9.50 5.82
CA SER A 112 13.33 -10.74 5.56
C SER A 112 13.44 -11.00 4.06
N GLU A 113 14.54 -11.62 3.64
CA GLU A 113 14.58 -12.33 2.36
C GLU A 113 14.01 -13.74 2.58
N ASP A 114 13.13 -14.17 1.68
CA ASP A 114 12.62 -15.55 1.63
C ASP A 114 13.28 -16.30 0.46
#